data_AF-A0A840APK6-F1
#
_entry.id   AF-A0A840APK6-F1
#
_cell.length_a   1.000
_cell.length_b   1.000
_cell.length_c   1.000
_cell.angle_alpha   90.00
_cell.angle_beta   90.00
_cell.angle_gamma   90.00
#
_symmetry.space_group_name_H-M   'P 1'
#
loop_
_entity.id
_entity.type
_entity.pdbx_description
1 polymer ?
#
loop_
_entity_poly.entity_id
_entity_poly.type
_entity_poly.pdbx_seq_one_letter_code
_entity_poly.pdbx_strand_id
1 'polypeptide(L)'
;MKLTALVFAAATLATALTAVPALAQDIPSLSGTWKGKSDGIGKEFGWLDGPVTLDVTEQHGRSFRAKITYGDPKGDHSEELIGTISPDGKSVYLAGDDGIHLAALNGTFLDSCYLEADEDDAMAVCIRFEKS
;
A
#
# COMPACT_ATOMS: atom_id res chain seq x y z
N MET A 1 -48.92 -50.26 -33.81
CA MET A 1 -48.41 -50.56 -32.44
C MET A 1 -47.00 -51.13 -32.61
N LYS A 2 -45.91 -50.56 -32.10
CA LYS A 2 -45.70 -49.83 -30.85
C LYS A 2 -44.69 -48.68 -31.03
N LEU A 3 -45.02 -47.53 -30.43
CA LEU A 3 -44.09 -46.48 -30.01
C LEU A 3 -43.29 -46.98 -28.79
N THR A 4 -41.98 -46.76 -28.78
CA THR A 4 -41.16 -46.55 -27.57
C THR A 4 -39.82 -45.97 -28.04
N ALA A 5 -39.76 -44.66 -28.24
CA ALA A 5 -39.44 -43.63 -27.23
C ALA A 5 -37.92 -43.41 -27.14
N LEU A 6 -37.50 -42.36 -27.86
CA LEU A 6 -36.21 -41.71 -27.77
C LEU A 6 -35.95 -41.25 -26.33
N VAL A 7 -35.07 -41.92 -25.58
CA VAL A 7 -34.40 -41.35 -24.39
C VAL A 7 -33.14 -42.21 -24.25
N PHE A 8 -31.94 -41.74 -24.54
CA PHE A 8 -30.99 -41.20 -23.55
C PHE A 8 -29.81 -40.58 -24.31
N ALA A 9 -30.04 -39.43 -24.95
CA ALA A 9 -28.97 -38.69 -25.64
C ALA A 9 -29.16 -37.19 -25.41
N ALA A 10 -29.31 -36.77 -24.15
CA ALA A 10 -29.41 -35.35 -23.80
C ALA A 10 -29.27 -35.14 -22.29
N ALA A 11 -28.07 -35.28 -21.74
CA ALA A 11 -27.79 -34.82 -20.37
C ALA A 11 -26.35 -34.31 -20.17
N THR A 12 -25.63 -33.95 -21.24
CA THR A 12 -24.48 -33.05 -21.12
C THR A 12 -25.00 -31.62 -21.22
N LEU A 13 -25.76 -31.20 -20.20
CA LEU A 13 -26.15 -29.81 -20.04
C LEU A 13 -24.86 -29.02 -19.77
N ALA A 14 -24.54 -28.15 -20.72
CA ALA A 14 -23.38 -27.29 -20.71
C ALA A 14 -23.30 -26.51 -19.39
N THR A 15 -22.37 -26.90 -18.52
CA THR A 15 -21.74 -25.97 -17.58
C THR A 15 -20.88 -25.04 -18.42
N ALA A 16 -21.51 -24.07 -19.07
CA ALA A 16 -20.81 -22.90 -19.56
C ALA A 16 -20.20 -22.23 -18.32
N LEU A 17 -18.91 -22.49 -18.09
CA LEU A 17 -18.12 -21.69 -17.17
C LEU A 17 -18.28 -20.24 -17.64
N THR A 18 -19.09 -19.47 -16.93
CA THR A 18 -19.02 -18.01 -17.00
C THR A 18 -17.67 -17.65 -16.40
N ALA A 19 -16.63 -17.74 -17.20
CA ALA A 19 -15.34 -17.14 -16.90
C ALA A 19 -15.60 -15.64 -16.86
N VAL A 20 -15.98 -15.14 -15.69
CA VAL A 20 -16.00 -13.71 -15.42
C VAL A 20 -14.55 -13.29 -15.63
N PRO A 21 -14.23 -12.45 -16.63
CA PRO A 21 -12.89 -11.93 -16.72
C PRO A 21 -12.62 -11.26 -15.37
N ALA A 22 -11.60 -11.72 -14.65
CA ALA A 22 -11.10 -10.98 -13.52
C ALA A 22 -10.64 -9.65 -14.09
N LEU A 23 -11.46 -8.60 -13.92
CA LEU A 23 -11.08 -7.25 -14.27
C LEU A 23 -9.80 -7.00 -13.48
N ALA A 24 -8.68 -6.87 -14.19
CA ALA A 24 -7.44 -6.44 -13.58
C ALA A 24 -7.75 -5.11 -12.90
N GLN A 25 -7.73 -5.11 -11.56
CA GLN A 25 -8.02 -3.90 -10.82
C GLN A 25 -6.92 -2.90 -11.16
N ASP A 26 -7.30 -1.70 -11.62
CA ASP A 26 -6.34 -0.67 -11.99
C ASP A 26 -5.41 -0.40 -10.79
N ILE A 27 -4.11 -0.56 -11.02
CA ILE A 27 -3.12 -0.36 -9.96
C ILE A 27 -2.90 1.16 -9.81
N PRO A 28 -3.18 1.75 -8.63
CA PRO A 28 -3.00 3.18 -8.43
C PRO A 28 -1.54 3.59 -8.64
N SER A 29 -1.32 4.72 -9.30
CA SER A 29 0.01 5.31 -9.42
C SER A 29 0.31 6.16 -8.19
N LEU A 30 1.34 5.77 -7.44
CA LEU A 30 1.91 6.51 -6.33
C LEU A 30 3.10 7.39 -6.75
N SER A 31 3.60 7.26 -7.99
CA SER A 31 4.74 8.03 -8.50
C SER A 31 4.60 9.54 -8.26
N GLY A 32 5.70 10.17 -7.83
CA GLY A 32 5.77 11.60 -7.53
C GLY A 32 6.05 11.90 -6.06
N THR A 33 5.98 13.19 -5.72
CA THR A 33 6.28 13.70 -4.38
C THR A 33 5.01 13.83 -3.56
N TRP A 34 5.08 13.37 -2.31
CA TRP A 34 4.03 13.42 -1.32
C TRP A 34 4.55 14.18 -0.11
N LYS A 35 3.76 15.11 0.44
CA LYS A 35 4.15 15.94 1.57
C LYS A 35 3.13 15.84 2.69
N GLY A 36 3.62 15.87 3.92
CA GLY A 36 2.80 15.79 5.12
C GLY A 36 3.52 16.36 6.33
N LYS A 37 2.94 16.12 7.50
CA LYS A 37 3.50 16.46 8.80
C LYS A 37 3.43 15.21 9.68
N SER A 38 4.50 14.93 10.41
CA SER A 38 4.50 13.90 11.45
C SER A 38 3.51 14.26 12.55
N ASP A 39 2.91 13.23 13.12
CA ASP A 39 2.12 13.27 14.34
C ASP A 39 2.35 11.96 15.09
N GLY A 40 3.18 12.01 16.14
CA GLY A 40 3.50 10.81 16.92
C GLY A 40 4.61 11.00 17.92
N ILE A 41 5.20 9.88 18.32
CA ILE A 41 6.17 9.82 19.42
C ILE A 41 7.27 8.80 19.14
N GLY A 42 8.50 9.15 19.50
CA GLY A 42 9.65 8.24 19.61
C GLY A 42 10.11 8.12 21.05
N LYS A 43 10.65 6.95 21.43
CA LYS A 43 11.12 6.68 22.80
C LYS A 43 12.27 7.61 23.20
N GLU A 44 13.24 7.82 22.32
CA GLU A 44 14.36 8.75 22.55
C GLU A 44 13.98 10.21 22.26
N PHE A 45 13.22 10.44 21.19
CA PHE A 45 13.04 11.78 20.59
C PHE A 45 11.83 12.54 21.13
N GLY A 46 10.91 11.89 21.84
CA GLY A 46 9.68 12.49 22.33
C GLY A 46 8.68 12.75 21.20
N TRP A 47 7.88 13.82 21.34
CA TRP A 47 6.84 14.18 20.37
C TRP A 47 7.45 14.70 19.07
N LEU A 48 6.97 14.17 17.95
CA LEU A 48 7.45 14.48 16.60
C LEU A 48 6.33 15.14 15.80
N ASP A 49 6.56 16.38 15.37
CA ASP A 49 5.62 17.16 14.56
C ASP A 49 6.30 17.90 13.39
N GLY A 50 7.38 17.35 12.85
CA GLY A 50 8.11 17.93 11.72
C GLY A 50 7.42 17.73 10.36
N PRO A 51 7.81 18.51 9.32
CA PRO A 51 7.42 18.20 7.95
C PRO A 51 8.05 16.89 7.48
N VAL A 52 7.33 16.16 6.62
CA VAL A 52 7.82 14.92 6.01
C VAL A 52 7.54 14.93 4.52
N THR A 53 8.51 14.47 3.73
CA THR A 53 8.38 14.29 2.27
C THR A 53 8.64 12.84 1.92
N LEU A 54 7.76 12.25 1.11
CA LEU A 54 7.92 10.92 0.51
C LEU A 54 7.97 11.06 -1.01
N ASP A 55 9.10 10.71 -1.60
CA ASP A 55 9.30 10.73 -3.05
C ASP A 55 9.22 9.30 -3.60
N VAL A 56 8.17 8.98 -4.36
CA VAL A 56 8.06 7.69 -5.06
C VAL A 56 8.74 7.83 -6.42
N THR A 57 9.96 7.30 -6.52
CA THR A 57 10.90 7.54 -7.63
C THR A 57 10.73 6.57 -8.80
N GLU A 58 10.29 5.34 -8.51
CA GLU A 58 10.10 4.28 -9.51
C GLU A 58 8.92 3.40 -9.10
N GLN A 59 8.02 3.07 -10.03
CA GLN A 59 6.90 2.15 -9.77
C GLN A 59 6.69 1.19 -10.94
N HIS A 60 6.69 -0.11 -10.63
CA HIS A 60 6.41 -1.21 -11.56
C HIS A 60 5.20 -2.01 -11.06
N GLY A 61 4.03 -1.69 -11.62
CA GLY A 61 2.78 -2.26 -11.13
C GLY A 61 2.57 -1.90 -9.65
N ARG A 62 2.44 -2.91 -8.79
CA ARG A 62 2.21 -2.72 -7.34
C ARG A 62 3.49 -2.43 -6.56
N SER A 63 4.67 -2.72 -7.09
CA SER A 63 5.94 -2.55 -6.37
C SER A 63 6.60 -1.23 -6.75
N PHE A 64 7.25 -0.57 -5.80
CA PHE A 64 7.88 0.74 -6.03
C PHE A 64 9.09 0.97 -5.12
N ARG A 65 9.93 1.91 -5.52
CA ARG A 65 10.99 2.52 -4.70
C ARG A 65 10.53 3.90 -4.27
N ALA A 66 10.91 4.29 -3.06
CA ALA A 66 10.68 5.62 -2.56
C ALA A 66 11.85 6.10 -1.72
N LYS A 67 11.88 7.39 -1.43
CA LYS A 67 12.77 8.01 -0.45
C LYS A 67 11.95 8.87 0.49
N ILE A 68 12.12 8.70 1.79
CA ILE A 68 11.49 9.55 2.79
C ILE A 68 12.50 10.55 3.34
N THR A 69 12.05 11.77 3.62
CA THR A 69 12.83 12.83 4.27
C THR A 69 12.02 13.37 5.44
N TYR A 70 12.59 13.39 6.63
CA TYR A 70 11.93 13.81 7.86
C TYR A 70 12.91 14.53 8.78
N GLY A 71 12.38 15.35 9.68
CA GLY A 71 13.18 16.05 10.70
C GLY A 71 12.87 15.52 12.10
N ASP A 72 13.91 15.46 12.94
CA ASP A 72 13.82 15.18 14.37
C ASP A 72 14.65 16.22 15.17
N PRO A 73 14.71 16.14 16.51
CA PRO A 73 15.54 17.05 17.31
C PRO A 73 17.06 17.02 17.01
N LYS A 74 17.57 15.98 16.34
CA LYS A 74 18.99 15.84 15.93
C LYS A 74 19.24 16.39 14.52
N GLY A 75 18.22 16.62 13.70
CA GLY A 75 18.33 17.25 12.39
C GLY A 75 17.40 16.67 11.33
N ASP A 76 17.70 16.96 10.06
CA ASP A 76 17.00 16.38 8.92
C ASP A 76 17.67 15.07 8.49
N HIS A 77 16.85 14.07 8.21
CA HIS A 77 17.26 12.72 7.82
C HIS A 77 16.57 12.29 6.54
N SER A 78 17.15 11.30 5.87
CA SER A 78 16.53 10.68 4.70
C SER A 78 16.90 9.21 4.60
N GLU A 79 15.94 8.41 4.14
CA GLU A 79 16.04 6.97 4.04
C GLU A 79 15.42 6.47 2.72
N GLU A 80 16.03 5.44 2.14
CA GLU A 80 15.49 4.73 0.98
C GLU A 80 14.49 3.66 1.43
N LEU A 81 13.32 3.63 0.80
CA LEU A 81 12.24 2.69 1.10
C LEU A 81 11.93 1.82 -0.12
N ILE A 82 11.54 0.58 0.14
CA ILE A 82 10.87 -0.28 -0.84
C ILE A 82 9.42 -0.49 -0.43
N GLY A 83 8.51 -0.44 -1.40
CA GLY A 83 7.09 -0.51 -1.09
C GLY A 83 6.28 -1.38 -2.03
N THR A 84 5.11 -1.77 -1.56
CA THR A 84 4.11 -2.48 -2.36
C THR A 84 2.70 -2.03 -2.05
N ILE A 85 1.86 -2.00 -3.09
CA ILE A 85 0.42 -1.82 -2.98
C ILE A 85 -0.22 -3.21 -2.86
N SER A 86 -1.12 -3.36 -1.90
CA SER A 86 -1.93 -4.57 -1.72
C SER A 86 -2.75 -4.91 -2.99
N PRO A 87 -3.15 -6.19 -3.18
CA PRO A 87 -3.91 -6.59 -4.38
C PRO A 87 -5.24 -5.86 -4.58
N ASP A 88 -5.86 -5.35 -3.51
CA ASP A 88 -7.10 -4.59 -3.57
C ASP A 88 -6.89 -3.09 -3.83
N GLY A 89 -5.64 -2.65 -4.00
CA GLY A 89 -5.28 -1.27 -4.32
C GLY A 89 -5.46 -0.27 -3.17
N LYS A 90 -5.82 -0.71 -1.95
CA LYS A 90 -6.18 0.20 -0.85
C LYS A 90 -5.10 0.38 0.19
N SER A 91 -4.39 -0.69 0.51
CA SER A 91 -3.29 -0.65 1.48
C SER A 91 -1.95 -0.53 0.77
N VAL A 92 -1.03 0.22 1.37
CA VAL A 92 0.34 0.42 0.92
C VAL A 92 1.26 0.06 2.08
N TYR A 93 2.29 -0.73 1.80
CA TYR A 93 3.27 -1.14 2.79
C TYR A 93 4.64 -0.70 2.32
N LEU A 94 5.42 -0.05 3.18
CA LEU A 94 6.82 0.30 2.91
C LEU A 94 7.70 -0.30 4.00
N ALA A 95 8.88 -0.75 3.61
CA ALA A 95 9.93 -1.18 4.51
C ALA A 95 11.15 -0.29 4.30
N GLY A 96 11.69 0.19 5.43
CA GLY A 96 12.99 0.80 5.54
C GLY A 96 14.00 -0.14 6.20
N ASP A 97 15.14 0.40 6.61
CA ASP A 97 16.19 -0.31 7.33
C ASP A 97 15.72 -0.69 8.75
N ASP A 98 15.06 0.24 9.45
CA ASP A 98 14.76 0.10 10.89
C ASP A 98 13.27 -0.09 11.20
N GLY A 99 12.38 0.23 10.25
CA GLY A 99 10.95 0.17 10.48
C GLY A 99 10.09 -0.08 9.25
N ILE A 100 8.78 -0.07 9.48
CA ILE A 100 7.77 -0.29 8.45
C ILE A 100 6.75 0.84 8.45
N HIS A 101 6.27 1.17 7.27
CA HIS A 101 5.10 2.03 7.09
C HIS A 101 3.90 1.18 6.71
N LEU A 102 2.83 1.32 7.50
CA LEU A 102 1.51 0.79 7.20
C LEU A 102 0.63 1.95 6.74
N ALA A 103 0.23 1.93 5.47
CA ALA A 103 -0.48 3.05 4.87
C ALA A 103 -1.76 2.63 4.14
N ALA A 104 -2.67 3.58 4.00
CA ALA A 104 -3.91 3.45 3.27
C ALA A 104 -4.05 4.58 2.25
N LEU A 105 -4.40 4.22 1.02
CA LEU A 105 -4.76 5.16 -0.03
C LEU A 105 -6.22 5.57 0.14
N ASN A 106 -6.46 6.86 0.41
CA ASN A 106 -7.78 7.42 0.63
C ASN A 106 -8.00 8.61 -0.32
N GLY A 107 -8.47 8.30 -1.53
CA GLY A 107 -8.64 9.30 -2.58
C GLY A 107 -7.30 9.91 -2.99
N THR A 108 -7.10 11.19 -2.67
CA THR A 108 -5.87 11.95 -2.95
C THR A 108 -4.86 11.93 -1.81
N PHE A 109 -5.18 11.25 -0.70
CA PHE A 109 -4.32 11.16 0.47
C PHE A 109 -3.68 9.78 0.60
N LEU A 110 -2.46 9.74 1.12
CA LEU A 110 -1.82 8.53 1.62
C LEU A 110 -1.66 8.68 3.13
N ASP A 111 -2.52 8.01 3.89
CA ASP A 111 -2.48 8.01 5.35
C ASP A 111 -1.50 6.90 5.79
N SER A 112 -0.35 7.26 6.33
CA SER A 112 0.75 6.34 6.66
C SER A 112 1.10 6.38 8.13
N CYS A 113 1.34 5.24 8.76
CA CYS A 113 1.94 5.17 10.09
C CYS A 113 3.24 4.35 10.04
N TYR A 114 4.33 4.98 10.46
CA TYR A 114 5.63 4.38 10.70
C TYR A 114 5.66 3.70 12.07
N LEU A 115 6.17 2.48 12.10
CA LEU A 115 6.41 1.70 13.30
C LEU A 115 7.83 1.16 13.28
N GLU A 116 8.52 1.37 14.38
CA GLU A 116 9.85 0.85 14.66
C GLU A 116 9.84 0.24 16.06
N ALA A 117 10.38 -0.96 16.17
CA ALA A 117 10.34 -1.76 17.38
C ALA A 117 11.76 -2.12 17.84
N ASP A 118 12.59 -1.10 18.00
CA ASP A 118 13.89 -1.20 18.64
C ASP A 118 13.79 -0.94 20.16
N GLU A 119 14.73 -1.48 20.94
CA GLU A 119 14.72 -1.30 22.39
C GLU A 119 14.95 0.15 22.80
N ASP A 120 15.81 0.91 22.11
CA ASP A 120 16.28 2.22 22.55
C ASP A 120 15.57 3.38 21.83
N ASP A 121 15.15 3.19 20.57
CA ASP A 121 14.59 4.25 19.72
C ASP A 121 13.22 3.93 19.10
N ALA A 122 12.47 2.95 19.63
CA ALA A 122 11.10 2.63 19.20
C ALA A 122 10.24 3.86 18.87
N MET A 123 9.52 3.79 17.74
CA MET A 123 8.69 4.88 17.23
C MET A 123 7.28 4.43 16.83
N ALA A 124 6.32 5.34 17.01
CA ALA A 124 4.99 5.25 16.43
C ALA A 124 4.56 6.63 15.92
N VAL A 125 4.61 6.84 14.61
CA VAL A 125 4.40 8.15 13.98
C VAL A 125 3.47 8.03 12.78
N CYS A 126 2.39 8.81 12.76
CA CYS A 126 1.49 8.85 11.61
C CYS A 126 1.64 10.16 10.83
N ILE A 127 1.43 10.09 9.52
CA ILE A 127 1.53 11.18 8.57
C ILE A 127 0.38 11.04 7.58
N ARG A 128 -0.40 12.10 7.41
CA ARG A 128 -1.27 12.27 6.24
C ARG A 128 -0.46 12.94 5.14
N PHE A 129 -0.24 12.21 4.06
CA PHE A 129 0.45 12.74 2.89
C PHE A 129 -0.54 13.23 1.83
N GLU A 130 -0.20 14.36 1.21
CA GLU A 130 -0.85 14.93 0.05
C GLU A 130 0.12 14.96 -1.13
N LYS A 131 -0.38 14.64 -2.32
CA LYS A 131 0.41 14.70 -3.54
C LYS A 131 0.68 16.16 -3.93
N SER A 132 1.96 16.50 -4.16
CA SER A 132 2.42 17.85 -4.51
C SER A 132 2.57 18.07 -6.01
#